data_AF-G4RAH3-F1
#
_entry.id   AF-G4RAH3-F1
#
_cell.length_a   1.000
_cell.length_b   1.000
_cell.length_c   1.000
_cell.angle_alpha   90.00
_cell.angle_beta   90.00
_cell.angle_gamma   90.00
#
_symmetry.space_group_name_H-M   'P 1'
#
loop_
_entity.id
_entity.type
_entity.pdbx_description
1 polymer ?
#
loop_
_entity_poly.entity_id
_entity_poly.type
_entity_poly.pdbx_seq_one_letter_code
_entity_poly.pdbx_strand_id
1 'polypeptide(L)'
;MKFFRYLLPLSLILVLAGAGGAIAQPQTKLVQDLPKSLIQAIWCSALFFEESYYYDEGSEDMAHYEDLAFDLGADIDTVLLEDHGLRQEEVDEIWSVFDSGAYDLTMEDDESFLAQLELCESAYDELL
;
A
#
# COMPACT_ATOMS: atom_id res chain seq x y z
N MET A 1 -18.76 30.11 -53.50
CA MET A 1 -18.44 28.80 -52.91
C MET A 1 -16.97 28.78 -52.48
N LYS A 2 -16.73 28.72 -51.17
CA LYS A 2 -15.61 28.05 -50.47
C LYS A 2 -15.73 28.42 -48.99
N PHE A 3 -16.53 27.63 -48.29
CA PHE A 3 -16.62 27.62 -46.83
C PHE A 3 -15.48 26.76 -46.31
N PHE A 4 -14.61 27.32 -45.46
CA PHE A 4 -13.84 26.55 -44.49
C PHE A 4 -13.43 27.49 -43.35
N ARG A 5 -14.28 27.55 -42.33
CA ARG A 5 -13.95 28.10 -41.01
C ARG A 5 -14.24 27.00 -40.02
N TYR A 6 -13.20 26.24 -39.69
CA TYR A 6 -13.15 25.47 -38.45
C TYR A 6 -12.08 26.11 -37.58
N LEU A 7 -12.46 26.47 -36.37
CA LEU A 7 -11.72 26.33 -35.11
C LEU A 7 -12.58 26.97 -34.03
N LEU A 8 -13.56 26.18 -33.57
CA LEU A 8 -14.17 26.32 -32.24
C LEU A 8 -13.15 25.89 -31.17
N PRO A 9 -13.37 26.29 -29.92
CA PRO A 9 -12.34 26.66 -28.96
C PRO A 9 -11.72 25.41 -28.33
N LEU A 10 -10.39 25.39 -28.16
CA LEU A 10 -9.81 24.47 -27.20
C LEU A 10 -10.02 25.06 -25.80
N SER A 11 -11.16 24.67 -25.24
CA SER A 11 -11.46 24.75 -23.83
C SER A 11 -10.29 24.23 -23.00
N LEU A 12 -9.87 25.09 -22.07
CA LEU A 12 -9.46 24.76 -20.71
C LEU A 12 -9.68 23.29 -20.32
N ILE A 13 -8.60 22.53 -20.16
CA ILE A 13 -8.54 21.45 -19.17
C ILE A 13 -7.39 21.82 -18.27
N LEU A 14 -7.74 22.40 -17.11
CA LEU A 14 -6.92 22.29 -15.91
C LEU A 14 -6.67 20.80 -15.72
N VAL A 15 -5.47 20.33 -16.05
CA VAL A 15 -4.94 19.15 -15.38
C VAL A 15 -4.63 19.66 -13.98
N LEU A 16 -5.60 19.48 -13.06
CA LEU A 16 -5.27 19.31 -11.65
C LEU A 16 -4.24 18.19 -11.64
N ALA A 17 -2.96 18.56 -11.63
CA ALA A 17 -1.97 17.77 -10.95
C ALA A 17 -2.46 17.72 -9.51
N GLY A 18 -3.31 16.74 -9.21
CA GLY A 18 -3.43 16.24 -7.86
C GLY A 18 -2.01 15.88 -7.49
N ALA A 19 -1.41 16.73 -6.67
CA ALA A 19 -0.35 16.32 -5.78
C ALA A 19 -1.00 15.35 -4.77
N GLY A 20 -1.50 14.22 -5.27
CA GLY A 20 -1.69 13.06 -4.43
C GLY A 20 -0.28 12.68 -4.04
N GLY A 21 0.02 12.76 -2.75
CA GLY A 21 1.22 12.17 -2.22
C GLY A 21 1.22 10.72 -2.66
N ALA A 22 2.00 10.39 -3.70
CA ALA A 22 2.45 9.03 -3.88
C ALA A 22 3.42 8.82 -2.71
N ILE A 23 2.87 8.46 -1.56
CA ILE A 23 3.69 8.15 -0.42
C ILE A 23 4.46 6.91 -0.81
N ALA A 24 5.77 7.11 -0.90
CA ALA A 24 6.67 6.08 -1.34
C ALA A 24 6.68 5.01 -0.25
N GLN A 25 6.29 3.79 -0.62
CA GLN A 25 6.49 2.61 0.21
C GLN A 25 7.89 2.61 0.80
N PRO A 26 8.07 2.21 2.07
CA PRO A 26 9.38 2.14 2.68
C PRO A 26 10.39 1.38 1.81
N GLN A 27 11.61 1.92 1.69
CA GLN A 27 12.67 1.33 0.88
C GLN A 27 13.85 0.94 1.76
N THR A 28 14.27 -0.31 1.66
CA THR A 28 15.45 -0.85 2.35
C THR A 28 16.31 -1.64 1.36
N LYS A 29 17.55 -1.94 1.77
CA LYS A 29 18.41 -2.83 0.97
C LYS A 29 17.85 -4.25 0.86
N LEU A 30 17.04 -4.68 1.82
CA LEU A 30 16.47 -6.03 1.86
C LEU A 30 15.34 -6.18 0.83
N VAL A 31 14.62 -5.09 0.52
CA VAL A 31 13.50 -5.13 -0.45
C VAL A 31 13.87 -4.65 -1.86
N GLN A 32 15.06 -4.07 -2.06
CA GLN A 32 15.44 -3.43 -3.32
C GLN A 32 15.39 -4.36 -4.55
N ASP A 33 15.62 -5.66 -4.33
CA ASP A 33 15.69 -6.69 -5.38
C ASP A 33 14.43 -7.59 -5.40
N LEU A 34 13.44 -7.30 -4.55
CA LEU A 34 12.18 -8.05 -4.51
C LEU A 34 11.24 -7.64 -5.66
N PRO A 35 10.35 -8.54 -6.10
CA PRO A 35 9.27 -8.18 -7.02
C PRO A 35 8.43 -7.03 -6.46
N LYS A 36 8.06 -6.07 -7.30
CA LYS A 36 7.23 -4.94 -6.87
C LYS A 36 5.87 -5.37 -6.30
N SER A 37 5.31 -6.47 -6.79
CA SER A 37 4.08 -7.05 -6.25
C SER A 37 4.26 -7.52 -4.81
N LEU A 38 5.39 -8.17 -4.49
CA LEU A 38 5.70 -8.58 -3.12
C LEU A 38 5.90 -7.38 -2.19
N ILE A 39 6.58 -6.33 -2.66
CA ILE A 39 6.71 -5.07 -1.90
C ILE A 39 5.33 -4.43 -1.64
N GLN A 40 4.44 -4.47 -2.63
CA GLN A 40 3.06 -4.00 -2.50
C GLN A 40 2.27 -4.84 -1.48
N ALA A 41 2.43 -6.16 -1.49
CA ALA A 41 1.79 -7.05 -0.53
C ALA A 41 2.25 -6.77 0.91
N ILE A 42 3.57 -6.63 1.14
CA ILE A 42 4.13 -6.25 2.45
C ILE A 42 3.54 -4.92 2.90
N TRP A 43 3.46 -3.94 2.00
CA TRP A 43 2.89 -2.64 2.32
C TRP A 43 1.41 -2.73 2.70
N CYS A 44 0.59 -3.45 1.93
CA CYS A 44 -0.82 -3.63 2.25
C CYS A 44 -1.03 -4.36 3.58
N SER A 45 -0.23 -5.40 3.86
CA SER A 45 -0.24 -6.11 5.15
C SER A 45 0.02 -5.16 6.33
N ALA A 46 1.02 -4.28 6.21
CA ALA A 46 1.34 -3.30 7.25
C ALA A 46 0.22 -2.25 7.43
N LEU A 47 -0.42 -1.81 6.34
CA LEU A 47 -1.56 -0.88 6.40
C LEU A 47 -2.77 -1.52 7.10
N PHE A 48 -3.11 -2.77 6.77
CA PHE A 48 -4.18 -3.50 7.47
C PHE A 48 -3.87 -3.66 8.95
N PHE A 49 -2.62 -4.01 9.28
CA PHE A 49 -2.22 -4.16 10.67
C PHE A 49 -2.34 -2.84 11.44
N GLU A 50 -1.90 -1.73 10.86
CA GLU A 50 -2.02 -0.41 11.49
C GLU A 50 -3.49 0.00 11.66
N GLU A 51 -4.32 -0.21 10.63
CA GLU A 51 -5.75 0.11 10.69
C GLU A 51 -6.49 -0.69 11.78
N SER A 52 -6.04 -1.92 12.09
CA SER A 52 -6.63 -2.71 13.18
C SER A 52 -6.61 -1.97 14.52
N TYR A 53 -5.59 -1.15 14.80
CA TYR A 53 -5.46 -0.36 16.03
C TYR A 53 -6.40 0.84 16.09
N TYR A 54 -7.03 1.23 14.98
CA TYR A 54 -8.03 2.29 14.97
C TYR A 54 -9.31 1.89 15.71
N TYR A 55 -9.66 0.60 15.66
CA TYR A 55 -10.90 0.07 16.20
C TYR A 55 -10.74 -0.43 17.64
N ASP A 56 -11.87 -0.53 18.35
CA ASP A 56 -11.88 -1.05 19.71
C ASP A 56 -11.41 -2.52 19.76
N GLU A 57 -10.61 -2.86 20.77
CA GLU A 57 -10.10 -4.21 20.97
C GLU A 57 -11.25 -5.24 21.01
N GLY A 58 -11.17 -6.25 20.13
CA GLY A 58 -12.16 -7.32 20.01
C GLY A 58 -13.42 -6.94 19.22
N SER A 59 -13.45 -5.79 18.56
CA SER A 59 -14.49 -5.44 17.60
C SER A 59 -14.39 -6.26 16.30
N GLU A 60 -15.49 -6.35 15.55
CA GLU A 60 -15.52 -7.03 14.24
C GLU A 60 -14.58 -6.37 13.23
N ASP A 61 -14.47 -5.04 13.26
CA ASP A 61 -13.59 -4.29 12.34
C ASP A 61 -12.11 -4.50 12.68
N MET A 62 -11.74 -4.47 13.97
CA MET A 62 -10.38 -4.81 14.41
C MET A 62 -10.01 -6.22 13.93
N ALA A 63 -10.89 -7.19 14.19
CA ALA A 63 -10.66 -8.58 13.79
C ALA A 63 -10.57 -8.73 12.27
N HIS A 64 -11.38 -7.99 11.51
CA HIS A 64 -11.33 -8.01 10.04
C HIS A 64 -9.96 -7.58 9.51
N TYR A 65 -9.43 -6.44 9.96
CA TYR A 65 -8.15 -5.95 9.49
C TYR A 65 -6.97 -6.77 10.03
N GLU A 66 -7.06 -7.29 11.25
CA GLU A 66 -6.08 -8.23 11.80
C GLU A 66 -6.01 -9.53 10.96
N ASP A 67 -7.17 -10.11 10.61
CA ASP A 67 -7.25 -11.28 9.75
C ASP A 67 -6.62 -11.01 8.37
N LEU A 68 -6.97 -9.88 7.73
CA LEU A 68 -6.38 -9.49 6.43
C LEU A 68 -4.85 -9.37 6.51
N ALA A 69 -4.35 -8.73 7.56
CA ALA A 69 -2.92 -8.52 7.79
C ALA A 69 -2.18 -9.85 8.02
N PHE A 70 -2.71 -10.71 8.91
CA PHE A 70 -2.01 -11.92 9.30
C PHE A 70 -2.10 -13.03 8.25
N ASP A 71 -3.22 -13.17 7.55
CA ASP A 71 -3.34 -14.12 6.45
C ASP A 71 -2.35 -13.77 5.32
N LEU A 72 -2.32 -12.50 4.91
CA LEU A 72 -1.38 -12.03 3.89
C LEU A 72 0.08 -12.10 4.38
N GLY A 73 0.32 -11.72 5.64
CA GLY A 73 1.65 -11.75 6.27
C GLY A 73 2.23 -13.16 6.33
N ALA A 74 1.43 -14.19 6.61
CA ALA A 74 1.89 -15.58 6.64
C ALA A 74 2.36 -16.07 5.24
N ASP A 75 1.64 -15.70 4.19
CA ASP A 75 2.03 -16.02 2.81
C ASP A 75 3.29 -15.25 2.39
N ILE A 76 3.39 -13.97 2.76
CA ILE A 76 4.59 -13.15 2.54
C ILE A 76 5.81 -13.75 3.24
N ASP A 77 5.70 -14.12 4.51
CA ASP A 77 6.79 -14.74 5.28
C ASP A 77 7.28 -16.01 4.60
N THR A 78 6.35 -16.84 4.13
CA THR A 78 6.68 -18.05 3.37
C THR A 78 7.48 -17.72 2.12
N VAL A 79 7.04 -16.74 1.31
CA VAL A 79 7.75 -16.32 0.10
C VAL A 79 9.13 -15.72 0.41
N LEU A 80 9.24 -14.88 1.44
CA LEU A 80 10.51 -14.25 1.81
C LEU A 80 11.54 -15.29 2.31
N LEU A 81 11.11 -16.25 3.11
CA LEU A 81 11.96 -17.28 3.69
C LEU A 81 12.31 -18.37 2.68
N GLU A 82 11.32 -18.90 1.95
CA GLU A 82 11.50 -20.09 1.11
C GLU A 82 11.93 -19.75 -0.31
N ASP A 83 11.32 -18.73 -0.94
CA ASP A 83 11.58 -18.40 -2.35
C ASP A 83 12.72 -17.38 -2.50
N HIS A 84 12.85 -16.46 -1.54
CA HIS A 84 13.90 -15.45 -1.53
C HIS A 84 15.09 -15.81 -0.62
N GLY A 85 14.97 -16.85 0.21
CA GLY A 85 16.07 -17.37 1.02
C GLY A 85 16.56 -16.40 2.09
N LEU A 86 15.71 -15.45 2.51
CA LEU A 86 16.05 -14.52 3.59
C LEU A 86 16.12 -15.26 4.92
N ARG A 87 16.92 -14.72 5.84
CA ARG A 87 16.94 -15.19 7.23
C ARG A 87 15.78 -14.56 8.00
N GLN A 88 15.30 -15.22 9.05
CA GLN A 88 14.25 -14.68 9.91
C GLN A 88 14.55 -13.25 10.40
N GLU A 89 15.80 -12.99 10.82
CA GLU A 89 16.24 -11.66 11.26
C GLU A 89 16.07 -10.57 10.18
N GLU A 90 16.20 -10.94 8.91
CA GLU A 90 16.03 -10.02 7.77
C GLU A 90 14.55 -9.81 7.46
N VAL A 91 13.72 -10.84 7.61
CA VAL A 91 12.26 -10.73 7.51
C VAL A 91 11.72 -9.83 8.64
N ASP A 92 12.18 -10.01 9.87
CA ASP A 92 11.81 -9.17 11.01
C ASP A 92 12.23 -7.70 10.80
N GLU A 93 13.38 -7.44 10.16
CA GLU A 93 13.81 -6.09 9.78
C GLU A 93 12.91 -5.47 8.71
N ILE A 94 12.47 -6.25 7.71
CA ILE A 94 11.49 -5.79 6.72
C ILE A 94 10.20 -5.38 7.43
N TRP A 95 9.63 -6.24 8.27
CA TRP A 95 8.40 -5.93 9.01
C TRP A 95 8.54 -4.68 9.86
N SER A 96 9.62 -4.59 10.65
CA SER A 96 9.88 -3.42 11.49
C SER A 96 9.88 -2.11 10.71
N VAL A 97 10.41 -2.10 9.47
CA VAL A 97 10.45 -0.89 8.64
C VAL A 97 9.09 -0.60 8.01
N PHE A 98 8.37 -1.61 7.53
CA PHE A 98 7.08 -1.42 6.89
C PHE A 98 5.99 -1.03 7.89
N ASP A 99 5.94 -1.68 9.06
CA ASP A 99 5.01 -1.35 10.14
C ASP A 99 5.26 0.07 10.65
N SER A 100 6.53 0.45 10.86
CA SER A 100 6.86 1.84 11.25
C SER A 100 6.44 2.83 10.17
N GLY A 101 6.58 2.48 8.89
CA GLY A 101 6.16 3.33 7.78
C GLY A 101 4.64 3.50 7.69
N ALA A 102 3.87 2.45 7.99
CA ALA A 102 2.40 2.51 8.05
C ALA A 102 1.94 3.38 9.23
N TYR A 103 2.55 3.19 10.40
CA TYR A 103 2.34 4.04 11.58
C TYR A 103 2.65 5.51 11.31
N ASP A 104 3.84 5.81 10.76
CA ASP A 104 4.24 7.19 10.44
C ASP A 104 3.24 7.79 9.44
N LEU A 105 2.80 7.01 8.45
CA LEU A 105 1.81 7.46 7.48
C LEU A 105 0.47 7.81 8.12
N THR A 106 -0.13 6.92 8.93
CA THR A 106 -1.43 7.24 9.58
C THR A 106 -1.32 8.47 10.48
N MET A 107 -0.16 8.69 11.11
CA MET A 107 0.07 9.84 11.99
C MET A 107 0.33 11.16 11.25
N GLU A 108 0.99 11.12 10.09
CA GLU A 108 1.42 12.31 9.35
C GLU A 108 0.46 12.72 8.22
N ASP A 109 -0.18 11.76 7.55
CA ASP A 109 -1.04 11.96 6.39
C ASP A 109 -2.14 10.88 6.30
N ASP A 110 -3.10 10.96 7.22
CA ASP A 110 -4.28 10.08 7.32
C ASP A 110 -5.09 9.99 6.02
N GLU A 111 -5.21 11.08 5.23
CA GLU A 111 -5.90 11.03 3.94
C GLU A 111 -5.18 10.11 2.95
N SER A 112 -3.85 10.19 2.90
CA SER A 112 -3.05 9.29 2.07
C SER A 112 -2.95 7.87 2.63
N PHE A 113 -3.06 7.68 3.95
CA PHE A 113 -3.20 6.36 4.58
C PHE A 113 -4.49 5.67 4.08
N LEU A 114 -5.64 6.30 4.30
CA LEU A 114 -6.95 5.77 3.93
C LEU A 114 -7.07 5.52 2.42
N ALA A 115 -6.51 6.41 1.59
CA ALA A 115 -6.51 6.22 0.13
C ALA A 115 -5.71 4.98 -0.30
N GLN A 116 -4.63 4.63 0.41
CA GLN A 116 -3.84 3.44 0.12
C GLN A 116 -4.46 2.18 0.71
N LEU A 117 -5.06 2.29 1.90
CA LEU A 117 -5.83 1.22 2.52
C LEU A 117 -6.98 0.76 1.59
N GLU A 118 -7.78 1.70 1.06
CA GLU A 118 -8.87 1.39 0.12
C GLU A 118 -8.36 0.65 -1.13
N LEU A 119 -7.22 1.07 -1.67
CA LEU A 119 -6.59 0.38 -2.80
C LEU A 119 -6.17 -1.04 -2.44
N CYS A 120 -5.56 -1.23 -1.28
CA CYS A 120 -5.17 -2.55 -0.77
C CYS A 120 -6.38 -3.47 -0.54
N GLU A 121 -7.46 -2.98 0.08
CA GLU A 121 -8.69 -3.74 0.27
C GLU A 121 -9.30 -4.17 -1.08
N SER A 122 -9.36 -3.24 -2.04
CA SER A 122 -9.96 -3.51 -3.35
C SER A 122 -9.20 -4.53 -4.21
N ALA A 123 -7.92 -4.73 -3.90
CA ALA A 123 -7.00 -5.59 -4.65
C ALA A 123 -6.53 -6.79 -3.83
N TYR A 124 -7.11 -7.05 -2.65
CA TYR A 124 -6.59 -8.05 -1.70
C TYR A 124 -6.37 -9.43 -2.34
N ASP A 125 -7.35 -9.92 -3.08
CA ASP A 125 -7.32 -11.21 -3.78
C ASP A 125 -6.25 -11.32 -4.88
N GLU A 126 -5.60 -10.20 -5.24
CA GLU A 126 -4.55 -10.11 -6.28
C GLU A 126 -3.15 -9.87 -5.70
N LEU A 127 -3.00 -9.71 -4.38
CA LEU A 127 -1.73 -9.29 -3.77
C LEU A 127 -0.66 -10.40 -3.77
N LEU A 128 -1.04 -11.68 -3.82
CA LEU A 128 -0.12 -12.82 -3.91
C LEU A 128 -0.69 -14.00 -4.71
#